data_AF-A0A7C2LN70-F1
#
_entry.id   AF-A0A7C2LN70-F1
#
_cell.length_a   1.000
_cell.length_b   1.000
_cell.length_c   1.000
_cell.angle_alpha   90.00
_cell.angle_beta   90.00
_cell.angle_gamma   90.00
#
_symmetry.space_group_name_H-M   'P 1'
#
loop_
_entity.id
_entity.type
_entity.pdbx_description
1 polymer ?
#
loop_
_entity_poly.entity_id
_entity_poly.type
_entity_poly.pdbx_seq_one_letter_code
_entity_poly.pdbx_strand_id
1 'polypeptide(L)'
;IMLYCASLRWHCDGWCVAVTEVRLDRRLDASLAKALDDFTAGTGERDAPREFTGLLARHLRTPGKRIRAKLLLASYQAHGGKVSSGRLIPWAASFELLQAFILAHDDLIDAAPSRRGRHSLQKEFRVRGFSRAEALTLLGGDALYLLGLERLLDLPEEPSRIVRALRYLFAAGRKTVVAEVDHLLMRPPDLLTASPAVLETIYRGKTAHYSFIAPLVCGALTAGRDHCHVQRLERLGADLGVAFQLQDDLFDLYPGPGAESDESYEDIRNSRVTWIVVRAARESAAAERERLVNVFRKEKKTRADIGFITTLIERRGARKNAEERIRALLSRAARSLALLPLPDKRRLTAVIRAAFLPVYHAELEPRTE
;
A
#
# COMPACT_ATOMS: atom_id res chain seq x y z
N ILE A 1 -11.89 6.74 -13.92
CA ILE A 1 -10.62 6.83 -13.14
C ILE A 1 -9.43 7.23 -14.03
N MET A 2 -9.14 6.55 -15.15
CA MET A 2 -8.11 7.00 -16.12
C MET A 2 -8.33 8.43 -16.65
N LEU A 3 -9.58 8.78 -16.99
CA LEU A 3 -9.95 10.14 -17.42
C LEU A 3 -9.84 11.20 -16.31
N TYR A 4 -9.70 10.80 -15.04
CA TYR A 4 -9.72 11.73 -13.90
C TYR A 4 -8.32 12.23 -13.50
N CYS A 5 -7.27 11.48 -13.79
CA CYS A 5 -5.89 11.98 -13.64
C CYS A 5 -5.61 13.14 -14.62
N ALA A 6 -6.31 13.19 -15.75
CA ALA A 6 -6.20 14.25 -16.75
C ALA A 6 -6.91 15.56 -16.34
N SER A 7 -7.98 15.50 -15.53
CA SER A 7 -8.81 16.68 -15.20
C SER A 7 -8.25 17.57 -14.10
N LEU A 8 -7.19 17.15 -13.40
CA LEU A 8 -6.61 17.92 -12.31
C LEU A 8 -5.82 19.17 -12.77
N ARG A 9 -5.63 19.41 -14.08
CA ARG A 9 -4.88 20.58 -14.65
C ARG A 9 -3.59 20.89 -13.90
N TRP A 10 -2.67 19.93 -13.84
CA TRP A 10 -1.30 20.21 -13.44
C TRP A 10 -0.38 19.93 -14.63
N HIS A 11 0.10 20.99 -15.29
CA HIS A 11 0.98 20.88 -16.46
C HIS A 11 2.29 20.15 -16.10
N CYS A 12 2.80 19.37 -17.06
CA CYS A 12 3.87 18.38 -16.91
C CYS A 12 5.22 18.88 -17.48
N ASP A 13 6.28 18.74 -16.67
CA ASP A 13 7.67 18.51 -17.11
C ASP A 13 7.96 16.98 -17.06
N GLY A 14 7.18 16.19 -17.79
CA GLY A 14 7.01 14.74 -17.52
C GLY A 14 8.15 13.80 -17.94
N TRP A 15 9.01 14.21 -18.88
CA TRP A 15 9.98 13.31 -19.52
C TRP A 15 11.24 13.06 -18.67
N CYS A 16 11.82 14.10 -18.07
CA CYS A 16 12.97 13.95 -17.17
C CYS A 16 12.63 13.16 -15.90
N VAL A 17 11.41 13.32 -15.38
CA VAL A 17 10.94 12.59 -14.19
C VAL A 17 10.87 11.09 -14.47
N ALA A 18 10.29 10.68 -15.60
CA ALA A 18 10.15 9.25 -15.93
C ALA A 18 11.50 8.50 -16.00
N VAL A 19 12.51 9.08 -16.66
CA VAL A 19 13.85 8.45 -16.77
C VAL A 19 14.55 8.38 -15.41
N THR A 20 14.41 9.41 -14.57
CA THR A 20 14.98 9.39 -13.21
C THR A 20 14.32 8.35 -12.31
N GLU A 21 13.02 8.08 -12.50
CA GLU A 21 12.29 7.09 -11.71
C GLU A 21 12.65 5.65 -12.12
N VAL A 22 12.84 5.36 -13.43
CA VAL A 22 13.33 4.03 -13.88
C VAL A 22 14.71 3.72 -13.30
N ARG A 23 15.63 4.70 -13.28
CA ARG A 23 16.96 4.52 -12.67
C ARG A 23 16.86 4.33 -11.16
N LEU A 24 15.92 4.99 -10.49
CA LEU A 24 15.69 4.82 -9.06
C LEU A 24 15.14 3.43 -8.74
N ASP A 25 14.17 2.94 -9.51
CA ASP A 25 13.60 1.60 -9.33
C ASP A 25 14.66 0.52 -9.42
N ARG A 26 15.53 0.57 -10.44
CA ARG A 26 16.67 -0.36 -10.54
C ARG A 26 17.60 -0.32 -9.33
N ARG A 27 17.86 0.86 -8.76
CA ARG A 27 18.70 1.01 -7.56
C ARG A 27 18.02 0.47 -6.30
N LEU A 28 16.71 0.67 -6.17
CA LEU A 28 15.92 0.10 -5.08
C LEU A 28 15.87 -1.42 -5.19
N ASP A 29 15.58 -1.96 -6.38
CA ASP A 29 15.55 -3.40 -6.63
C ASP A 29 16.91 -4.05 -6.39
N ALA A 30 18.01 -3.42 -6.81
CA ALA A 30 19.36 -3.88 -6.49
C ALA A 30 19.64 -3.87 -4.97
N SER A 31 19.15 -2.86 -4.25
CA SER A 31 19.29 -2.80 -2.80
C SER A 31 18.47 -3.86 -2.08
N LEU A 32 17.27 -4.19 -2.58
CA LEU A 32 16.42 -5.25 -2.06
C LEU A 32 17.05 -6.64 -2.31
N ALA A 33 17.57 -6.85 -3.53
CA ALA A 33 18.28 -8.08 -3.88
C ALA A 33 19.49 -8.29 -2.96
N LYS A 34 20.32 -7.25 -2.78
CA LYS A 34 21.46 -7.31 -1.87
C LYS A 34 21.06 -7.67 -0.44
N ALA A 35 19.97 -7.12 0.09
CA ALA A 35 19.52 -7.43 1.45
C ALA A 35 19.18 -8.93 1.62
N LEU A 36 18.59 -9.55 0.60
CA LEU A 36 18.31 -10.99 0.61
C LEU A 36 19.55 -11.85 0.38
N ASP A 37 20.48 -11.40 -0.47
CA ASP A 37 21.74 -12.10 -0.71
C ASP A 37 22.56 -12.15 0.58
N ASP A 38 22.66 -11.03 1.30
CA ASP A 38 23.33 -10.95 2.62
C ASP A 38 22.68 -11.91 3.63
N PHE A 39 21.34 -11.95 3.69
CA PHE A 39 20.60 -12.88 4.54
C PHE A 39 20.86 -14.34 4.17
N THR A 40 20.85 -14.65 2.87
CA THR A 40 21.10 -16.01 2.36
C THR A 40 22.53 -16.45 2.66
N ALA A 41 23.52 -15.57 2.46
CA ALA A 41 24.92 -15.85 2.76
C ALA A 41 25.13 -16.16 4.26
N GLY A 42 24.44 -15.43 5.15
CA GLY A 42 24.47 -15.68 6.59
C GLY A 42 23.91 -17.05 7.02
N THR A 43 23.20 -17.75 6.13
CA THR A 43 22.63 -19.08 6.42
C THR A 43 23.57 -20.24 6.11
N GLY A 44 24.72 -19.99 5.44
CA GLY A 44 25.71 -21.00 5.05
C GLY A 44 25.32 -21.81 3.80
N GLU A 45 25.79 -23.06 3.73
CA GLU A 45 25.54 -23.99 2.62
C GLU A 45 24.24 -24.80 2.79
N ARG A 46 23.32 -24.37 3.66
CA ARG A 46 22.06 -25.09 3.90
C ARG A 46 21.08 -24.88 2.75
N ASP A 47 20.57 -25.97 2.17
CA ASP A 47 19.65 -25.92 1.03
C ASP A 47 18.27 -25.35 1.37
N ALA A 48 17.70 -25.73 2.52
CA ALA A 48 16.35 -25.27 2.91
C ALA A 48 16.24 -23.74 3.09
N PRO A 49 17.19 -23.05 3.77
CA PRO A 49 17.24 -21.58 3.78
C PRO A 49 17.38 -20.96 2.39
N ARG A 50 18.14 -21.56 1.46
CA ARG A 50 18.31 -21.03 0.10
C ARG A 50 17.04 -21.10 -0.73
N GLU A 51 16.29 -22.20 -0.63
CA GLU A 51 14.99 -22.27 -1.32
C GLU A 51 14.01 -21.26 -0.74
N PHE A 52 13.94 -21.17 0.60
CA PHE A 52 13.10 -20.21 1.30
C PHE A 52 13.41 -18.76 0.87
N THR A 53 14.67 -18.34 0.89
CA THR A 53 15.07 -16.98 0.48
C THR A 53 14.87 -16.75 -1.01
N GLY A 54 15.02 -17.78 -1.84
CA GLY A 54 14.67 -17.72 -3.26
C GLY A 54 13.20 -17.36 -3.51
N LEU A 55 12.28 -17.86 -2.69
CA LEU A 55 10.86 -17.51 -2.79
C LEU A 55 10.56 -16.09 -2.29
N LEU A 56 11.23 -15.65 -1.21
CA LEU A 56 11.16 -14.25 -0.77
C LEU A 56 11.70 -13.29 -1.84
N ALA A 57 12.78 -13.68 -2.54
CA ALA A 57 13.32 -12.91 -3.66
C ALA A 57 12.31 -12.77 -4.80
N ARG A 58 11.59 -13.83 -5.15
CA ARG A 58 10.53 -13.76 -6.17
C ARG A 58 9.39 -12.85 -5.73
N HIS A 59 8.97 -12.95 -4.47
CA HIS A 59 7.93 -12.08 -3.91
C HIS A 59 8.34 -10.60 -3.98
N LEU A 60 9.58 -10.26 -3.63
CA LEU A 60 10.11 -8.89 -3.72
C LEU A 60 10.30 -8.38 -5.15
N ARG A 61 10.55 -9.28 -6.10
CA ARG A 61 10.64 -8.98 -7.55
C ARG A 61 9.28 -8.84 -8.23
N THR A 62 8.18 -9.07 -7.51
CA THR A 62 6.85 -8.76 -8.05
C THR A 62 6.78 -7.25 -8.33
N PRO A 63 6.47 -6.83 -9.56
CA PRO A 63 6.46 -5.42 -9.94
C PRO A 63 5.62 -4.59 -8.97
N GLY A 64 6.09 -3.40 -8.64
CA GLY A 64 5.42 -2.50 -7.74
C GLY A 64 5.87 -1.08 -7.99
N LYS A 65 5.00 -0.11 -7.71
CA LYS A 65 5.28 1.31 -7.97
C LYS A 65 6.41 1.89 -7.09
N ARG A 66 6.87 1.16 -6.07
CA ARG A 66 7.85 1.57 -5.05
C ARG A 66 7.51 2.93 -4.40
N ILE A 67 6.22 3.19 -4.19
CA ILE A 67 5.69 4.49 -3.76
C ILE A 67 6.32 4.94 -2.45
N ARG A 68 6.53 4.02 -1.50
CA ARG A 68 6.95 4.37 -0.14
C ARG A 68 8.40 4.83 -0.13
N ALA A 69 9.28 4.07 -0.78
CA ALA A 69 10.66 4.48 -1.00
C ALA A 69 10.75 5.82 -1.76
N LYS A 70 10.00 5.97 -2.85
CA LYS A 70 10.00 7.19 -3.67
C LYS A 70 9.48 8.41 -2.90
N LEU A 71 8.41 8.26 -2.11
CA LEU A 71 7.84 9.33 -1.30
C LEU A 71 8.83 9.79 -0.24
N LEU A 72 9.51 8.84 0.42
CA LEU A 72 10.54 9.15 1.42
C LEU A 72 11.70 9.92 0.80
N LEU A 73 12.23 9.47 -0.33
CA LEU A 73 13.33 10.14 -1.03
C LEU A 73 12.92 11.53 -1.54
N ALA A 74 11.74 11.64 -2.14
CA ALA A 74 11.22 12.90 -2.64
C ALA A 74 10.91 13.88 -1.51
N SER A 75 10.42 13.40 -0.36
CA SER A 75 10.21 14.23 0.83
C SER A 75 11.55 14.72 1.40
N TYR A 76 12.54 13.84 1.55
CA TYR A 76 13.88 14.22 2.03
C TYR A 76 14.49 15.31 1.15
N GLN A 77 14.45 15.15 -0.17
CA GLN A 77 14.92 16.16 -1.12
C GLN A 77 14.13 17.47 -1.08
N ALA A 78 12.80 17.39 -1.02
CA ALA A 78 11.95 18.57 -0.98
C ALA A 78 12.20 19.41 0.28
N HIS A 79 12.76 18.82 1.34
CA HIS A 79 13.16 19.50 2.57
C HIS A 79 14.66 19.86 2.60
N GLY A 80 15.36 19.82 1.46
CA GLY A 80 16.76 20.26 1.33
C GLY A 80 17.81 19.18 1.61
N GLY A 81 17.40 17.93 1.80
CA GLY A 81 18.30 16.79 1.92
C GLY A 81 19.09 16.54 0.63
N LYS A 82 20.37 16.14 0.74
CA LYS A 82 21.24 15.88 -0.41
C LYS A 82 21.30 14.38 -0.72
N VAL A 83 20.88 13.98 -1.93
CA VAL A 83 20.91 12.58 -2.38
C VAL A 83 22.31 12.21 -2.91
N SER A 84 23.34 12.55 -2.16
CA SER A 84 24.74 12.25 -2.50
C SER A 84 25.28 11.02 -1.77
N SER A 85 24.60 10.55 -0.72
CA SER A 85 25.06 9.40 0.07
C SER A 85 24.55 8.08 -0.50
N GLY A 86 25.45 7.14 -0.78
CA GLY A 86 25.12 5.78 -1.23
C GLY A 86 24.18 5.00 -0.29
N ARG A 87 24.08 5.40 0.99
CA ARG A 87 23.26 4.73 1.99
C ARG A 87 21.79 5.21 2.09
N LEU A 88 21.42 6.28 1.39
CA LEU A 88 20.01 6.73 1.37
C LEU A 88 19.08 5.76 0.62
N ILE A 89 19.62 5.04 -0.38
CA ILE A 89 18.86 4.03 -1.12
C ILE A 89 18.54 2.80 -0.26
N PRO A 90 19.51 2.17 0.45
CA PRO A 90 19.20 1.13 1.43
C PRO A 90 18.14 1.55 2.46
N TRP A 91 18.26 2.76 3.00
CA TRP A 91 17.26 3.29 3.92
C TRP A 91 15.87 3.41 3.27
N ALA A 92 15.77 3.94 2.05
CA ALA A 92 14.49 4.00 1.33
C ALA A 92 13.95 2.60 0.99
N ALA A 93 14.82 1.66 0.61
CA ALA A 93 14.46 0.27 0.30
C ALA A 93 13.90 -0.48 1.52
N SER A 94 14.27 -0.10 2.76
CA SER A 94 13.68 -0.65 3.97
C SER A 94 12.16 -0.53 4.02
N PHE A 95 11.57 0.56 3.50
CA PHE A 95 10.12 0.74 3.42
C PHE A 95 9.47 -0.22 2.41
N GLU A 96 10.21 -0.74 1.44
CA GLU A 96 9.70 -1.75 0.51
C GLU A 96 9.83 -3.16 1.12
N LEU A 97 10.86 -3.43 1.92
CA LEU A 97 10.96 -4.66 2.74
C LEU A 97 9.83 -4.73 3.77
N LEU A 98 9.60 -3.65 4.51
CA LEU A 98 8.49 -3.55 5.46
C LEU A 98 7.12 -3.66 4.76
N GLN A 99 6.99 -3.15 3.53
CA GLN A 99 5.76 -3.35 2.75
C GLN A 99 5.58 -4.80 2.32
N ALA A 100 6.66 -5.48 1.91
CA ALA A 100 6.60 -6.88 1.53
C ALA A 100 6.24 -7.77 2.74
N PHE A 101 6.77 -7.44 3.93
CA PHE A 101 6.31 -8.04 5.19
C PHE A 101 4.80 -7.86 5.38
N ILE A 102 4.30 -6.62 5.30
CA ILE A 102 2.87 -6.33 5.47
C ILE A 102 2.04 -7.13 4.47
N LEU A 103 2.44 -7.19 3.20
CA LEU A 103 1.71 -7.94 2.16
C LEU A 103 1.75 -9.44 2.39
N ALA A 104 2.89 -10.01 2.79
CA ALA A 104 2.99 -11.45 3.06
C ALA A 104 2.03 -11.87 4.20
N HIS A 105 1.89 -11.03 5.23
CA HIS A 105 0.96 -11.29 6.33
C HIS A 105 -0.49 -10.98 5.95
N ASP A 106 -0.76 -9.91 5.20
CA ASP A 106 -2.10 -9.55 4.70
C ASP A 106 -2.65 -10.63 3.75
N ASP A 107 -1.82 -11.15 2.83
CA ASP A 107 -2.17 -12.29 1.96
C ASP A 107 -2.55 -13.54 2.76
N LEU A 108 -1.88 -13.77 3.91
CA LEU A 108 -2.18 -14.89 4.81
C LEU A 108 -3.49 -14.67 5.57
N ILE A 109 -3.76 -13.44 6.03
CA ILE A 109 -4.99 -13.05 6.73
C ILE A 109 -6.20 -13.17 5.79
N ASP A 110 -6.08 -12.66 4.56
CA ASP A 110 -7.15 -12.62 3.56
C ASP A 110 -7.26 -13.92 2.74
N ALA A 111 -6.36 -14.89 2.95
CA ALA A 111 -6.23 -16.11 2.15
C ALA A 111 -6.14 -15.83 0.62
N ALA A 112 -5.46 -14.74 0.26
CA ALA A 112 -5.37 -14.24 -1.10
C ALA A 112 -4.63 -15.26 -2.00
N PRO A 113 -5.21 -15.70 -3.14
CA PRO A 113 -4.55 -16.65 -4.03
C PRO A 113 -3.43 -16.00 -4.85
N SER A 114 -3.58 -14.73 -5.20
CA SER A 114 -2.68 -14.01 -6.10
C SER A 114 -2.46 -12.57 -5.63
N ARG A 115 -1.35 -12.00 -6.07
CA ARG A 115 -0.95 -10.62 -5.80
C ARG A 115 -0.24 -10.08 -7.03
N ARG A 116 -0.89 -9.14 -7.72
CA ARG A 116 -0.35 -8.45 -8.91
C ARG A 116 -0.04 -9.41 -10.07
N GLY A 117 -0.98 -10.32 -10.36
CA GLY A 117 -0.85 -11.31 -11.44
C GLY A 117 0.21 -12.39 -11.18
N ARG A 118 0.56 -12.62 -9.92
CA ARG A 118 1.46 -13.70 -9.47
C ARG A 118 0.86 -14.40 -8.27
N HIS A 119 1.28 -15.62 -7.98
CA HIS A 119 0.89 -16.29 -6.75
C HIS A 119 1.27 -15.48 -5.50
N SER A 120 0.38 -15.45 -4.51
CA SER A 120 0.75 -15.02 -3.16
C SER A 120 1.86 -15.92 -2.61
N LEU A 121 2.60 -15.43 -1.61
CA LEU A 121 3.73 -16.20 -1.06
C LEU A 121 3.27 -17.57 -0.50
N GLN A 122 2.12 -17.61 0.16
CA GLN A 122 1.49 -18.84 0.65
C GLN A 122 1.14 -19.81 -0.49
N LYS A 123 0.52 -19.31 -1.56
CA LYS A 123 0.20 -20.15 -2.73
C LYS A 123 1.47 -20.68 -3.39
N GLU A 124 2.51 -19.88 -3.51
CA GLU A 124 3.81 -20.29 -4.07
C GLU A 124 4.45 -21.43 -3.25
N PHE A 125 4.44 -21.34 -1.92
CA PHE A 125 4.87 -22.46 -1.07
C PHE A 125 3.99 -23.71 -1.30
N ARG A 126 2.67 -23.55 -1.38
CA ARG A 126 1.75 -24.69 -1.56
C ARG A 126 1.96 -25.41 -2.89
N VAL A 127 2.09 -24.68 -4.01
CA VAL A 127 2.30 -25.30 -5.34
C VAL A 127 3.66 -25.99 -5.46
N ARG A 128 4.62 -25.63 -4.61
CA ARG A 128 5.93 -26.28 -4.49
C ARG A 128 5.95 -27.50 -3.57
N GLY A 129 4.80 -27.87 -3.01
CA GLY A 129 4.66 -29.07 -2.16
C GLY A 129 5.01 -28.85 -0.69
N PHE A 130 5.19 -27.60 -0.24
CA PHE A 130 5.43 -27.33 1.18
C PHE A 130 4.14 -27.51 1.99
N SER A 131 4.12 -28.52 2.87
CA SER A 131 2.95 -28.86 3.70
C SER A 131 2.63 -27.81 4.78
N ARG A 132 3.57 -26.94 5.12
CA ARG A 132 3.42 -25.85 6.11
C ARG A 132 3.52 -24.47 5.47
N ALA A 133 2.86 -24.27 4.34
CA ALA A 133 2.92 -23.03 3.55
C ALA A 133 2.56 -21.78 4.36
N GLU A 134 1.58 -21.86 5.26
CA GLU A 134 1.15 -20.77 6.14
C GLU A 134 2.26 -20.38 7.12
N ALA A 135 2.89 -21.37 7.78
CA ALA A 135 3.99 -21.12 8.72
C ALA A 135 5.23 -20.56 8.01
N LEU A 136 5.55 -21.06 6.82
CA LEU A 136 6.63 -20.52 6.00
C LEU A 136 6.34 -19.09 5.54
N THR A 137 5.09 -18.78 5.20
CA THR A 137 4.69 -17.40 4.84
C THR A 137 4.81 -16.45 6.02
N LEU A 138 4.38 -16.87 7.20
CA LEU A 138 4.53 -16.10 8.44
C LEU A 138 6.00 -15.77 8.71
N LEU A 139 6.87 -16.79 8.73
CA LEU A 139 8.31 -16.63 8.92
C LEU A 139 8.96 -15.83 7.78
N GLY A 140 8.42 -15.92 6.56
CA GLY A 140 8.83 -15.13 5.41
C GLY A 140 8.60 -13.65 5.63
N GLY A 141 7.40 -13.29 6.11
CA GLY A 141 7.11 -11.92 6.55
C GLY A 141 8.03 -11.47 7.67
N ASP A 142 8.27 -12.30 8.69
CA ASP A 142 9.16 -11.95 9.80
C ASP A 142 10.60 -11.70 9.35
N ALA A 143 11.12 -12.51 8.42
CA ALA A 143 12.43 -12.30 7.82
C ALA A 143 12.50 -10.96 7.06
N LEU A 144 11.48 -10.63 6.27
CA LEU A 144 11.39 -9.36 5.56
C LEU A 144 11.30 -8.16 6.52
N TYR A 145 10.57 -8.32 7.63
CA TYR A 145 10.49 -7.31 8.69
C TYR A 145 11.86 -7.06 9.32
N LEU A 146 12.56 -8.11 9.75
CA LEU A 146 13.89 -8.01 10.36
C LEU A 146 14.92 -7.40 9.41
N LEU A 147 14.92 -7.80 8.13
CA LEU A 147 15.76 -7.18 7.10
C LEU A 147 15.43 -5.70 6.91
N GLY A 148 14.14 -5.36 6.91
CA GLY A 148 13.70 -3.96 6.90
C GLY A 148 14.26 -3.16 8.07
N LEU A 149 14.20 -3.72 9.28
CA LEU A 149 14.76 -3.09 10.48
C LEU A 149 16.27 -2.88 10.41
N GLU A 150 17.01 -3.87 9.92
CA GLU A 150 18.46 -3.76 9.74
C GLU A 150 18.81 -2.61 8.79
N ARG A 151 18.14 -2.53 7.63
CA ARG A 151 18.39 -1.48 6.61
C ARG A 151 17.94 -0.10 7.04
N LEU A 152 17.05 0.02 8.03
CA LEU A 152 16.73 1.31 8.61
C LEU A 152 17.94 1.94 9.35
N LEU A 153 18.88 1.11 9.83
CA LEU A 153 20.08 1.55 10.55
C LEU A 153 21.17 2.10 9.62
N ASP A 154 21.08 1.84 8.32
CA ASP A 154 22.06 2.30 7.32
C ASP A 154 21.99 3.81 7.04
N LEU A 155 21.02 4.52 7.61
CA LEU A 155 20.78 5.94 7.32
C LEU A 155 22.02 6.81 7.64
N PRO A 156 22.59 7.55 6.67
CA PRO A 156 23.84 8.30 6.84
C PRO A 156 23.59 9.71 7.40
N GLU A 157 22.89 9.81 8.52
CA GLU A 157 22.50 11.08 9.15
C GLU A 157 22.79 11.10 10.64
N GLU A 158 22.66 12.27 11.27
CA GLU A 158 22.88 12.42 12.70
C GLU A 158 22.01 11.45 13.53
N PRO A 159 22.58 10.72 14.53
CA PRO A 159 21.85 9.72 15.29
C PRO A 159 20.51 10.19 15.88
N SER A 160 20.45 11.46 16.30
CA SER A 160 19.22 12.07 16.84
C SER A 160 18.09 12.15 15.80
N ARG A 161 18.42 12.39 14.52
CA ARG A 161 17.44 12.41 13.41
C ARG A 161 16.97 11.00 13.08
N ILE A 162 17.90 10.04 13.06
CA ILE A 162 17.59 8.62 12.85
C ILE A 162 16.60 8.13 13.91
N VAL A 163 16.90 8.36 15.19
CA VAL A 163 16.03 7.95 16.31
C VAL A 163 14.65 8.58 16.22
N ARG A 164 14.55 9.86 15.84
CA ARG A 164 13.25 10.53 15.64
C ARG A 164 12.45 9.91 14.50
N ALA A 165 13.09 9.64 13.37
CA ALA A 165 12.44 9.01 12.21
C ALA A 165 12.00 7.56 12.53
N LEU A 166 12.84 6.77 13.21
CA LEU A 166 12.52 5.41 13.66
C LEU A 166 11.35 5.38 14.65
N ARG A 167 11.38 6.24 15.68
CA ARG A 167 10.26 6.36 16.64
C ARG A 167 8.96 6.68 15.94
N TYR A 168 9.00 7.57 14.94
CA TYR A 168 7.83 7.91 14.15
C TYR A 168 7.34 6.72 13.31
N LEU A 169 8.23 6.04 12.61
CA LEU A 169 7.92 4.86 11.79
C LEU A 169 7.30 3.74 12.64
N PHE A 170 7.88 3.41 13.79
CA PHE A 170 7.33 2.38 14.68
C PHE A 170 5.97 2.78 15.25
N ALA A 171 5.78 4.06 15.58
CA ALA A 171 4.46 4.56 15.98
C ALA A 171 3.43 4.44 14.85
N ALA A 172 3.82 4.69 13.60
CA ALA A 172 2.96 4.49 12.43
C ALA A 172 2.64 3.01 12.21
N GLY A 173 3.63 2.11 12.30
CA GLY A 173 3.42 0.66 12.22
C GLY A 173 2.45 0.14 13.28
N ARG A 174 2.58 0.59 14.53
CA ARG A 174 1.62 0.26 15.60
C ARG A 174 0.20 0.71 15.28
N LYS A 175 0.03 1.91 14.71
CA LYS A 175 -1.29 2.40 14.29
C LYS A 175 -1.88 1.57 13.14
N THR A 176 -1.04 1.12 12.20
CA THR A 176 -1.44 0.20 11.14
C THR A 176 -1.94 -1.12 11.72
N VAL A 177 -1.22 -1.73 12.66
CA VAL A 177 -1.65 -2.97 13.32
C VAL A 177 -2.96 -2.81 14.08
N VAL A 178 -3.11 -1.75 14.89
CA VAL A 178 -4.35 -1.53 15.65
C VAL A 178 -5.54 -1.34 14.72
N ALA A 179 -5.38 -0.57 13.65
CA ALA A 179 -6.46 -0.36 12.69
C ALA A 179 -6.80 -1.62 11.87
N GLU A 180 -5.81 -2.49 11.63
CA GLU A 180 -6.07 -3.81 11.05
C GLU A 180 -6.94 -4.66 11.96
N VAL A 181 -6.59 -4.69 13.24
CA VAL A 181 -7.38 -5.39 14.26
C VAL A 181 -8.80 -4.82 14.33
N ASP A 182 -8.95 -3.49 14.34
CA ASP A 182 -10.26 -2.85 14.31
C ASP A 182 -11.09 -3.28 13.08
N HIS A 183 -10.45 -3.41 11.91
CA HIS A 183 -11.13 -3.83 10.67
C HIS A 183 -11.54 -5.30 10.73
N LEU A 184 -10.64 -6.19 11.17
CA LEU A 184 -10.87 -7.64 11.27
C LEU A 184 -11.93 -8.00 12.32
N LEU A 185 -12.07 -7.19 13.38
CA LEU A 185 -13.08 -7.38 14.41
C LEU A 185 -14.47 -6.89 14.00
N MET A 186 -14.61 -6.21 12.86
CA MET A 186 -15.92 -5.85 12.32
C MET A 186 -16.69 -7.10 11.91
N ARG A 187 -17.98 -7.15 12.26
CA ARG A 187 -18.88 -8.28 11.98
C ARG A 187 -19.93 -7.86 10.96
N PRO A 188 -20.60 -8.83 10.29
CA PRO A 188 -21.64 -8.52 9.31
C PRO A 188 -22.71 -7.51 9.76
N PRO A 189 -23.22 -7.50 11.02
CA PRO A 189 -24.16 -6.47 11.48
C PRO A 189 -23.60 -5.05 11.46
N ASP A 190 -22.28 -4.88 11.55
CA ASP A 190 -21.62 -3.57 11.56
C ASP A 190 -21.76 -2.83 10.23
N LEU A 191 -22.12 -3.54 9.13
CA LEU A 191 -22.52 -2.92 7.87
C LEU A 191 -23.68 -1.92 8.03
N LEU A 192 -24.53 -2.13 9.03
CA LEU A 192 -25.73 -1.33 9.26
C LEU A 192 -25.53 -0.22 10.31
N THR A 193 -24.59 -0.41 11.22
CA THR A 193 -24.33 0.51 12.35
C THR A 193 -23.13 1.42 12.07
N ALA A 194 -22.14 0.95 11.31
CA ALA A 194 -20.97 1.74 10.95
C ALA A 194 -21.36 2.94 10.07
N SER A 195 -20.54 3.99 10.16
CA SER A 195 -20.61 5.12 9.25
C SER A 195 -19.40 5.13 8.31
N PRO A 196 -19.52 5.74 7.14
CA PRO A 196 -18.37 5.95 6.26
C PRO A 196 -17.18 6.62 6.96
N ALA A 197 -17.43 7.48 7.96
CA ALA A 197 -16.37 8.15 8.74
C ALA A 197 -15.59 7.19 9.66
N VAL A 198 -16.24 6.14 10.17
CA VAL A 198 -15.54 5.07 10.92
C VAL A 198 -14.59 4.33 10.00
N LEU A 199 -15.03 3.99 8.78
CA LEU A 199 -14.18 3.30 7.80
C LEU A 199 -13.01 4.19 7.35
N GLU A 200 -13.23 5.49 7.16
CA GLU A 200 -12.12 6.41 6.87
C GLU A 200 -11.10 6.53 8.02
N THR A 201 -11.53 6.31 9.27
CA THR A 201 -10.63 6.26 10.43
C THR A 201 -9.79 5.00 10.40
N ILE A 202 -10.41 3.86 10.11
CA ILE A 202 -9.70 2.58 9.87
C ILE A 202 -8.72 2.73 8.70
N TYR A 203 -9.13 3.31 7.57
CA TYR A 203 -8.27 3.49 6.39
C TYR A 203 -7.10 4.45 6.66
N ARG A 204 -7.30 5.47 7.50
CA ARG A 204 -6.22 6.33 7.98
C ARG A 204 -5.20 5.54 8.80
N GLY A 205 -5.68 4.65 9.66
CA GLY A 205 -4.88 3.75 10.47
C GLY A 205 -4.11 2.72 9.64
N LYS A 206 -4.84 1.82 8.97
CA LYS A 206 -4.31 0.69 8.19
C LYS A 206 -3.38 1.18 7.07
N THR A 207 -3.86 2.12 6.26
CA THR A 207 -3.23 2.46 4.98
C THR A 207 -2.46 3.77 5.04
N ALA A 208 -3.05 4.85 5.53
CA ALA A 208 -2.43 6.18 5.42
C ALA A 208 -1.18 6.35 6.28
N HIS A 209 -1.20 5.85 7.52
CA HIS A 209 -0.07 5.98 8.44
C HIS A 209 1.23 5.39 7.89
N TYR A 210 1.18 4.14 7.43
CA TYR A 210 2.36 3.49 6.89
C TYR A 210 2.68 3.91 5.45
N SER A 211 1.69 4.02 4.58
CA SER A 211 1.92 4.10 3.13
C SER A 211 2.24 5.51 2.64
N PHE A 212 1.79 6.55 3.35
CA PHE A 212 1.95 7.95 2.94
C PHE A 212 2.56 8.81 4.04
N ILE A 213 1.99 8.77 5.24
CA ILE A 213 2.42 9.66 6.33
C ILE A 213 3.86 9.32 6.77
N ALA A 214 4.16 8.06 7.09
CA ALA A 214 5.49 7.69 7.55
C ALA A 214 6.60 8.01 6.52
N PRO A 215 6.50 7.65 5.22
CA PRO A 215 7.50 8.06 4.23
C PRO A 215 7.72 9.58 4.17
N LEU A 216 6.63 10.36 4.11
CA LEU A 216 6.69 11.81 4.06
C LEU A 216 7.38 12.39 5.30
N VAL A 217 6.94 11.97 6.48
CA VAL A 217 7.44 12.47 7.76
C VAL A 217 8.88 12.03 8.01
N CYS A 218 9.21 10.76 7.78
CA CYS A 218 10.57 10.27 7.92
C CYS A 218 11.52 11.02 6.99
N GLY A 219 11.15 11.27 5.73
CA GLY A 219 11.96 12.10 4.82
C GLY A 219 12.23 13.50 5.38
N ALA A 220 11.21 14.16 5.95
CA ALA A 220 11.36 15.49 6.53
C ALA A 220 12.19 15.51 7.83
N LEU A 221 11.95 14.55 8.73
CA LEU A 221 12.70 14.41 9.99
C LEU A 221 14.19 14.14 9.74
N THR A 222 14.48 13.27 8.78
CA THR A 222 15.84 12.96 8.35
C THR A 222 16.52 14.19 7.73
N ALA A 223 15.77 15.04 7.03
CA ALA A 223 16.25 16.35 6.54
C ALA A 223 16.35 17.43 7.63
N GLY A 224 16.18 17.09 8.91
CA GLY A 224 16.35 17.99 10.05
C GLY A 224 15.14 18.90 10.34
N ARG A 225 13.95 18.55 9.85
CA ARG A 225 12.75 19.39 10.04
C ARG A 225 12.08 19.18 11.40
N ASP A 226 11.28 20.16 11.78
CA ASP A 226 10.64 20.28 13.09
C ASP A 226 9.21 19.70 13.11
N HIS A 227 8.55 19.81 14.26
CA HIS A 227 7.20 19.31 14.45
C HIS A 227 6.14 20.03 13.59
N CYS A 228 6.35 21.31 13.25
CA CYS A 228 5.43 22.05 12.39
C CYS A 228 5.34 21.43 10.99
N HIS A 229 6.48 21.01 10.41
CA HIS A 229 6.49 20.29 9.15
C HIS A 229 5.77 18.93 9.27
N VAL A 230 6.04 18.19 10.35
CA VAL A 230 5.40 16.88 10.60
C VAL A 230 3.88 17.00 10.57
N GLN A 231 3.29 17.95 11.29
CA GLN A 231 1.83 18.10 11.34
C GLN A 231 1.22 18.41 9.97
N ARG A 232 1.90 19.19 9.13
CA ARG A 232 1.41 19.49 7.77
C ARG A 232 1.49 18.26 6.86
N LEU A 233 2.56 17.46 6.99
CA LEU A 233 2.75 16.22 6.25
C LEU A 233 1.77 15.13 6.71
N GLU A 234 1.41 15.07 7.99
CA GLU A 234 0.38 14.17 8.51
C GLU A 234 -0.99 14.45 7.89
N ARG A 235 -1.38 15.73 7.76
CA ARG A 235 -2.63 16.11 7.10
C ARG A 235 -2.62 15.73 5.62
N LEU A 236 -1.51 16.01 4.93
CA LEU A 236 -1.32 15.64 3.54
C LEU A 236 -1.41 14.11 3.35
N GLY A 237 -0.60 13.36 4.08
CA GLY A 237 -0.51 11.90 3.96
C GLY A 237 -1.80 11.19 4.37
N ALA A 238 -2.55 11.73 5.34
CA ALA A 238 -3.84 11.18 5.71
C ALA A 238 -4.86 11.23 4.57
N ASP A 239 -4.95 12.37 3.87
CA ASP A 239 -5.86 12.52 2.74
C ASP A 239 -5.48 11.60 1.58
N LEU A 240 -4.18 11.53 1.29
CA LEU A 240 -3.65 10.65 0.24
C LEU A 240 -3.95 9.18 0.56
N GLY A 241 -3.69 8.74 1.79
CA GLY A 241 -3.86 7.34 2.15
C GLY A 241 -5.31 6.89 2.22
N VAL A 242 -6.23 7.73 2.71
CA VAL A 242 -7.67 7.40 2.66
C VAL A 242 -8.17 7.38 1.22
N ALA A 243 -7.74 8.32 0.38
CA ALA A 243 -8.08 8.32 -1.04
C ALA A 243 -7.54 7.07 -1.77
N PHE A 244 -6.33 6.63 -1.41
CA PHE A 244 -5.70 5.45 -1.97
C PHE A 244 -6.48 4.18 -1.61
N GLN A 245 -6.86 4.00 -0.34
CA GLN A 245 -7.65 2.84 0.07
C GLN A 245 -9.04 2.83 -0.60
N LEU A 246 -9.72 3.98 -0.69
CA LEU A 246 -11.00 4.06 -1.41
C LEU A 246 -10.86 3.72 -2.90
N GLN A 247 -9.71 4.03 -3.50
CA GLN A 247 -9.43 3.66 -4.88
C GLN A 247 -9.17 2.15 -5.00
N ASP A 248 -8.47 1.54 -4.04
CA ASP A 248 -8.25 0.10 -3.99
C ASP A 248 -9.58 -0.66 -3.84
N ASP A 249 -10.48 -0.22 -2.95
CA ASP A 249 -11.84 -0.79 -2.81
C ASP A 249 -12.63 -0.72 -4.14
N LEU A 250 -12.45 0.37 -4.91
CA LEU A 250 -13.09 0.49 -6.23
C LEU A 250 -12.45 -0.41 -7.28
N PHE A 251 -11.13 -0.62 -7.22
CA PHE A 251 -10.44 -1.52 -8.14
C PHE A 251 -10.79 -2.99 -7.89
N ASP A 252 -11.00 -3.40 -6.63
CA ASP A 252 -11.48 -4.74 -6.30
C ASP A 252 -12.84 -5.05 -6.95
N LEU A 253 -13.75 -4.07 -6.95
CA LEU A 253 -15.10 -4.21 -7.51
C LEU A 253 -15.17 -4.01 -9.03
N TYR A 254 -14.30 -3.16 -9.57
CA TYR A 254 -14.29 -2.75 -10.97
C TYR A 254 -12.87 -2.83 -11.53
N PRO A 255 -12.32 -4.05 -11.64
CA PRO A 255 -10.99 -4.26 -12.14
C PRO A 255 -10.83 -3.71 -13.57
N GLY A 256 -9.65 -3.18 -13.86
CA GLY A 256 -9.30 -2.73 -15.21
C GLY A 256 -9.07 -3.90 -16.19
N PRO A 257 -8.87 -3.59 -17.48
CA PRO A 257 -8.46 -4.59 -18.48
C PRO A 257 -7.15 -5.27 -18.04
N GLY A 258 -7.14 -6.61 -18.02
CA GLY A 258 -5.96 -7.41 -17.66
C GLY A 258 -5.86 -7.89 -16.21
N ALA A 259 -6.83 -7.54 -15.34
CA ALA A 259 -6.91 -8.16 -14.02
C ALA A 259 -7.36 -9.63 -14.13
N GLU A 260 -6.80 -10.50 -13.30
CA GLU A 260 -7.23 -11.89 -13.24
C GLU A 260 -8.58 -12.01 -12.52
N SER A 261 -9.41 -12.97 -12.94
CA SER A 261 -10.78 -13.13 -12.41
C SER A 261 -10.84 -13.52 -10.93
N ASP A 262 -9.76 -14.10 -10.41
CA ASP A 262 -9.61 -14.47 -9.00
C ASP A 262 -9.21 -13.28 -8.11
N GLU A 263 -8.64 -12.21 -8.67
CA GLU A 263 -8.29 -10.96 -7.98
C GLU A 263 -9.46 -9.96 -7.82
N SER A 264 -10.67 -10.31 -8.29
CA SER A 264 -11.83 -9.40 -8.26
C SER A 264 -12.83 -9.78 -7.16
N TYR A 265 -13.44 -8.81 -6.48
CA TYR A 265 -14.44 -9.02 -5.42
C TYR A 265 -13.89 -9.76 -4.18
N GLU A 266 -12.59 -9.67 -3.93
CA GLU A 266 -11.91 -10.29 -2.79
C GLU A 266 -12.54 -9.80 -1.48
N ASP A 267 -12.77 -8.50 -1.35
CA ASP A 267 -13.40 -7.90 -0.16
C ASP A 267 -14.79 -8.49 0.11
N ILE A 268 -15.60 -8.66 -0.94
CA ILE A 268 -16.94 -9.26 -0.80
C ILE A 268 -16.84 -10.74 -0.43
N ARG A 269 -15.93 -11.49 -1.05
CA ARG A 269 -15.74 -12.92 -0.76
C ARG A 269 -15.30 -13.15 0.67
N ASN A 270 -14.44 -12.28 1.19
CA ASN A 270 -13.93 -12.33 2.56
C ASN A 270 -14.84 -11.63 3.58
N SER A 271 -16.01 -11.16 3.16
CA SER A 271 -16.98 -10.44 4.04
C SER A 271 -16.39 -9.18 4.68
N ARG A 272 -15.42 -8.56 4.02
CA ARG A 272 -14.72 -7.40 4.52
C ARG A 272 -15.64 -6.19 4.48
N VAL A 273 -15.80 -5.53 5.62
CA VAL A 273 -16.67 -4.35 5.73
C VAL A 273 -15.96 -3.15 5.11
N THR A 274 -16.31 -2.79 3.88
CA THR A 274 -15.69 -1.66 3.17
C THR A 274 -16.55 -0.41 3.19
N TRP A 275 -15.92 0.74 2.98
CA TRP A 275 -16.58 2.05 2.92
C TRP A 275 -17.74 2.06 1.92
N ILE A 276 -17.54 1.47 0.74
CA ILE A 276 -18.54 1.47 -0.34
C ILE A 276 -19.75 0.61 -0.02
N VAL A 277 -19.56 -0.54 0.64
CA VAL A 277 -20.67 -1.41 1.06
C VAL A 277 -21.46 -0.75 2.20
N VAL A 278 -20.79 -0.15 3.19
CA VAL A 278 -21.44 0.63 4.25
C VAL A 278 -22.23 1.79 3.66
N ARG A 279 -21.68 2.50 2.67
CA ARG A 279 -22.40 3.59 1.98
C ARG A 279 -23.67 3.08 1.29
N ALA A 280 -23.59 1.95 0.58
CA ALA A 280 -24.76 1.35 -0.07
C ALA A 280 -25.82 0.90 0.95
N ALA A 281 -25.40 0.24 2.04
CA ALA A 281 -26.30 -0.27 3.08
C ALA A 281 -27.14 0.84 3.72
N ARG A 282 -26.54 2.01 3.98
CA ARG A 282 -27.22 3.15 4.60
C ARG A 282 -28.36 3.70 3.76
N GLU A 283 -28.26 3.66 2.44
CA GLU A 283 -29.31 4.15 1.53
C GLU A 283 -30.30 3.05 1.11
N SER A 284 -30.14 1.83 1.65
CA SER A 284 -30.94 0.65 1.31
C SER A 284 -32.14 0.45 2.22
N ALA A 285 -33.18 -0.21 1.70
CA ALA A 285 -34.38 -0.57 2.47
C ALA A 285 -34.07 -1.69 3.48
N ALA A 286 -34.94 -1.86 4.50
CA ALA A 286 -34.74 -2.85 5.56
C ALA A 286 -34.51 -4.29 5.03
N ALA A 287 -35.31 -4.74 4.06
CA ALA A 287 -35.16 -6.08 3.46
C ALA A 287 -33.81 -6.27 2.73
N GLU A 288 -33.32 -5.24 2.04
CA GLU A 288 -32.01 -5.29 1.37
C GLU A 288 -30.86 -5.29 2.38
N ARG A 289 -30.99 -4.52 3.47
CA ARG A 289 -30.02 -4.50 4.57
C ARG A 289 -29.94 -5.86 5.26
N GLU A 290 -31.07 -6.48 5.55
CA GLU A 290 -31.12 -7.83 6.12
C GLU A 290 -30.47 -8.86 5.19
N ARG A 291 -30.82 -8.82 3.90
CA ARG A 291 -30.20 -9.69 2.90
C ARG A 291 -28.69 -9.48 2.82
N LEU A 292 -28.21 -8.24 2.85
CA LEU A 292 -26.79 -7.91 2.84
C LEU A 292 -26.05 -8.54 4.02
N VAL A 293 -26.57 -8.39 5.24
CA VAL A 293 -26.00 -9.00 6.44
C VAL A 293 -25.98 -10.53 6.31
N ASN A 294 -27.07 -11.14 5.81
CA ASN A 294 -27.16 -12.58 5.63
C ASN A 294 -26.15 -13.10 4.58
N VAL A 295 -25.90 -12.34 3.50
CA VAL A 295 -24.85 -12.66 2.52
C VAL A 295 -23.46 -12.60 3.16
N PHE A 296 -23.18 -11.58 3.96
CA PHE A 296 -21.89 -11.44 4.65
C PHE A 296 -21.66 -12.52 5.71
N ARG A 297 -22.71 -13.12 6.29
CA ARG A 297 -22.61 -14.27 7.20
C ARG A 297 -22.24 -15.60 6.52
N LYS A 298 -22.44 -15.75 5.21
CA LYS A 298 -22.12 -16.99 4.49
C LYS A 298 -20.60 -17.21 4.48
N GLU A 299 -20.13 -18.43 4.65
CA GLU A 299 -18.71 -18.74 4.46
C GLU A 299 -18.27 -18.56 3.00
N LYS A 300 -19.10 -19.04 2.05
CA LYS A 300 -18.84 -18.94 0.61
C LYS A 300 -19.95 -18.14 -0.08
N LYS A 301 -19.56 -17.13 -0.86
CA LYS A 301 -20.50 -16.26 -1.59
C LYS A 301 -20.70 -16.79 -3.00
N THR A 302 -21.95 -16.94 -3.41
CA THR A 302 -22.30 -17.35 -4.77
C THR A 302 -22.17 -16.17 -5.74
N ARG A 303 -22.17 -16.45 -7.05
CA ARG A 303 -22.21 -15.40 -8.08
C ARG A 303 -23.44 -14.49 -7.94
N ALA A 304 -24.58 -15.04 -7.52
CA ALA A 304 -25.80 -14.28 -7.26
C ALA A 304 -25.68 -13.36 -6.03
N ASP A 305 -24.94 -13.79 -5.00
CA ASP A 305 -24.65 -12.98 -3.82
C ASP A 305 -23.77 -11.77 -4.18
N ILE A 306 -22.70 -12.00 -4.94
CA ILE A 306 -21.81 -10.93 -5.43
C ILE A 306 -22.61 -9.98 -6.34
N GLY A 307 -23.38 -10.52 -7.28
CA GLY A 307 -24.23 -9.74 -8.19
C GLY A 307 -25.27 -8.88 -7.47
N PHE A 308 -25.83 -9.38 -6.36
CA PHE A 308 -26.73 -8.60 -5.51
C PHE A 308 -26.02 -7.39 -4.90
N ILE A 309 -24.84 -7.59 -4.31
CA ILE A 309 -24.08 -6.51 -3.64
C ILE A 309 -23.62 -5.46 -4.65
N THR A 310 -23.07 -5.87 -5.80
CA THR A 310 -22.61 -4.92 -6.83
C THR A 310 -23.78 -4.13 -7.42
N THR A 311 -24.92 -4.78 -7.66
CA THR A 311 -26.15 -4.10 -8.08
C THR A 311 -26.64 -3.11 -7.03
N LEU A 312 -26.54 -3.46 -5.74
CA LEU A 312 -26.92 -2.56 -4.64
C LEU A 312 -26.00 -1.33 -4.60
N ILE A 313 -24.68 -1.53 -4.73
CA ILE A 313 -23.68 -0.45 -4.80
C ILE A 313 -24.00 0.54 -5.91
N GLU A 314 -24.31 0.04 -7.11
CA GLU A 314 -24.66 0.88 -8.26
C GLU A 314 -26.00 1.60 -8.08
N ARG A 315 -27.07 0.87 -7.72
CA ARG A 315 -28.41 1.45 -7.56
C ARG A 315 -28.49 2.50 -6.45
N ARG A 316 -27.67 2.37 -5.41
CA ARG A 316 -27.57 3.33 -4.30
C ARG A 316 -26.56 4.45 -4.57
N GLY A 317 -25.92 4.47 -5.74
CA GLY A 317 -24.95 5.48 -6.13
C GLY A 317 -23.66 5.46 -5.30
N ALA A 318 -23.39 4.39 -4.56
CA ALA A 318 -22.25 4.31 -3.63
C ALA A 318 -20.90 4.40 -4.36
N ARG A 319 -20.82 3.88 -5.59
CA ARG A 319 -19.65 4.07 -6.48
C ARG A 319 -19.36 5.54 -6.76
N LYS A 320 -20.37 6.28 -7.24
CA LYS A 320 -20.24 7.73 -7.53
C LYS A 320 -19.82 8.50 -6.27
N ASN A 321 -20.37 8.12 -5.12
CA ASN A 321 -20.04 8.72 -3.83
C ASN A 321 -18.56 8.46 -3.43
N ALA A 322 -18.05 7.25 -3.66
CA ALA A 322 -16.63 6.93 -3.43
C ALA A 322 -15.72 7.77 -4.36
N GLU A 323 -16.06 7.86 -5.65
CA GLU A 323 -15.32 8.67 -6.62
C GLU A 323 -15.32 10.18 -6.26
N GLU A 324 -16.44 10.71 -5.78
CA GLU A 324 -16.55 12.07 -5.24
C GLU A 324 -15.72 12.27 -3.97
N ARG A 325 -15.72 11.28 -3.07
CA ARG A 325 -14.93 11.33 -1.84
C ARG A 325 -13.43 11.32 -2.14
N ILE A 326 -12.98 10.45 -3.03
CA ILE A 326 -11.59 10.41 -3.52
C ILE A 326 -11.19 11.77 -4.09
N ARG A 327 -12.01 12.36 -4.99
CA ARG A 327 -11.76 13.69 -5.54
C ARG A 327 -11.60 14.76 -4.47
N ALA A 328 -12.49 14.78 -3.48
CA ALA A 328 -12.47 15.76 -2.40
C ALA A 328 -11.19 15.64 -1.56
N LEU A 329 -10.80 14.40 -1.23
CA LEU A 329 -9.56 14.11 -0.49
C LEU A 329 -8.32 14.53 -1.29
N LEU A 330 -8.23 14.15 -2.57
CA LEU A 330 -7.11 14.54 -3.43
C LEU A 330 -7.02 16.06 -3.63
N SER A 331 -8.17 16.75 -3.73
CA SER A 331 -8.21 18.21 -3.81
C SER A 331 -7.72 18.87 -2.51
N ARG A 332 -8.02 18.28 -1.35
CA ARG A 332 -7.53 18.75 -0.05
C ARG A 332 -6.04 18.47 0.13
N ALA A 333 -5.57 17.30 -0.31
CA ALA A 333 -4.15 16.95 -0.36
C ALA A 333 -3.35 17.92 -1.26
N ALA A 334 -3.87 18.23 -2.45
CA ALA A 334 -3.30 19.22 -3.37
C ALA A 334 -3.09 20.59 -2.73
N ARG A 335 -4.13 21.12 -2.06
CA ARG A 335 -4.03 22.39 -1.32
C ARG A 335 -3.02 22.31 -0.19
N SER A 336 -3.01 21.22 0.58
CA SER A 336 -2.04 21.01 1.66
C SER A 336 -0.60 21.02 1.14
N LEU A 337 -0.33 20.34 0.03
CA LEU A 337 0.98 20.32 -0.64
C LEU A 337 1.39 21.71 -1.14
N ALA A 338 0.45 22.46 -1.73
CA ALA A 338 0.70 23.83 -2.19
C ALA A 338 1.10 24.78 -1.05
N LEU A 339 0.60 24.56 0.16
CA LEU A 339 0.90 25.38 1.36
C LEU A 339 2.14 24.94 2.15
N LEU A 340 2.82 23.85 1.77
CA LEU A 340 4.06 23.44 2.43
C LEU A 340 5.21 24.43 2.11
N PRO A 341 6.02 24.87 3.09
CA PRO A 341 7.13 25.79 2.85
C PRO A 341 8.38 25.00 2.38
N LEU A 342 8.38 24.59 1.11
CA LEU A 342 9.43 23.73 0.53
C LEU A 342 10.20 24.48 -0.58
N PRO A 343 11.54 24.40 -0.62
CA PRO A 343 12.35 24.96 -1.70
C PRO A 343 11.99 24.43 -3.09
N ASP A 344 11.70 23.13 -3.21
CA ASP A 344 11.24 22.50 -4.44
C ASP A 344 10.24 21.38 -4.13
N LYS A 345 9.09 21.39 -4.82
CA LYS A 345 8.00 20.41 -4.68
C LYS A 345 7.80 19.55 -5.90
N ARG A 346 8.52 19.80 -7.01
CA ARG A 346 8.23 19.20 -8.32
C ARG A 346 8.27 17.68 -8.25
N ARG A 347 9.38 17.14 -7.73
CA ARG A 347 9.55 15.68 -7.59
C ARG A 347 8.53 15.05 -6.64
N LEU A 348 8.34 15.65 -5.46
CA LEU A 348 7.35 15.17 -4.48
C LEU A 348 5.94 15.12 -5.07
N THR A 349 5.56 16.17 -5.80
CA THR A 349 4.27 16.22 -6.51
C THR A 349 4.16 15.11 -7.55
N ALA A 350 5.22 14.87 -8.33
CA ALA A 350 5.22 13.84 -9.36
C ALA A 350 5.08 12.43 -8.77
N VAL A 351 5.82 12.12 -7.69
CA VAL A 351 5.70 10.83 -6.99
C VAL A 351 4.31 10.64 -6.40
N ILE A 352 3.74 11.68 -5.77
CA ILE A 352 2.35 11.62 -5.26
C ILE A 352 1.37 11.30 -6.39
N ARG A 353 1.49 11.95 -7.56
CA ARG A 353 0.62 11.64 -8.71
C ARG A 353 0.78 10.22 -9.21
N ALA A 354 2.02 9.76 -9.35
CA ALA A 354 2.32 8.40 -9.81
C ALA A 354 1.71 7.33 -8.90
N ALA A 355 1.51 7.63 -7.61
CA ALA A 355 0.84 6.74 -6.67
C ALA A 355 -0.58 6.36 -7.13
N PHE A 356 -1.33 7.29 -7.73
CA PHE A 356 -2.74 7.11 -8.11
C PHE A 356 -2.96 6.65 -9.56
N LEU A 357 -1.89 6.53 -10.37
CA LEU A 357 -1.97 5.98 -11.72
C LEU A 357 -2.12 4.44 -11.67
N PRO A 358 -2.76 3.78 -12.65
CA PRO A 358 -2.78 2.32 -12.72
C PRO A 358 -1.36 1.74 -12.84
N VAL A 359 -1.12 0.53 -12.30
CA VAL A 359 0.04 -0.27 -12.73
C VAL A 359 -0.36 -0.88 -14.07
N TYR A 360 0.20 -0.41 -15.18
CA TYR A 360 0.00 -1.09 -16.45
C TYR A 360 0.93 -2.31 -16.49
N HIS A 361 0.34 -3.50 -16.65
CA HIS A 361 1.03 -4.78 -16.82
C HIS A 361 1.86 -4.88 -18.11
N ALA A 362 1.91 -3.82 -18.94
CA ALA A 362 2.58 -3.79 -20.24
C ALA A 362 4.12 -3.91 -20.18
N GLU A 363 4.72 -3.95 -18.98
CA GLU A 363 6.16 -4.23 -18.79
C GLU A 363 6.44 -5.69 -18.39
N LEU A 364 5.44 -6.58 -18.43
CA LEU A 364 5.59 -8.00 -18.05
C LEU A 364 6.19 -8.90 -19.15
N GLU A 365 6.40 -8.41 -20.37
CA GLU A 365 7.20 -9.16 -21.33
C GLU A 365 8.68 -8.88 -21.07
N PRO A 366 9.52 -9.92 -20.83
CA PRO A 366 10.93 -9.73 -21.02
C PRO A 366 11.10 -9.32 -22.49
N ARG A 367 11.63 -8.12 -22.74
CA ARG A 367 12.27 -7.86 -24.02
C ARG A 367 13.40 -8.87 -24.09
N THR A 368 13.15 -9.99 -24.75
CA THR A 368 14.16 -10.92 -25.22
C THR A 368 15.06 -10.11 -26.14
N GLU A 369 16.25 -9.77 -25.64
CA GLU A 369 17.41 -9.52 -26.50
C GLU A 369 17.99 -10.86 -26.94
#